data_AF-A0A3C0GDF4-F1
#
_entry.id   AF-A0A3C0GDF4-F1
#
_cell.length_a   1.000
_cell.length_b   1.000
_cell.length_c   1.000
_cell.angle_alpha   90.00
_cell.angle_beta   90.00
_cell.angle_gamma   90.00
#
_symmetry.space_group_name_H-M   'P 1'
#
loop_
_entity.id
_entity.type
_entity.pdbx_description
1 polymer ?
#
loop_
_entity_poly.entity_id
_entity_poly.type
_entity_poly.pdbx_seq_one_letter_code
_entity_poly.pdbx_strand_id
1 'polypeptide(L)'
;EFFELMTWSQLGLHQYPIGILNTNGFYDSLLQMMHDMVQNGFVKKEHLNTILVDDTIETLLDKMENYIPLPTPKWINKEQL
;
A
#
# COMPACT_ATOMS: atom_id res chain seq x y z
N GLU A 1 8.61 9.43 1.71
CA GLU A 1 7.49 9.11 2.61
C GLU A 1 6.60 7.98 2.08
N PHE A 2 5.78 8.15 1.04
CA PHE A 2 4.86 7.07 0.57
C PHE A 2 5.53 5.71 0.31
N PHE A 3 6.59 5.67 -0.51
CA PHE A 3 7.30 4.42 -0.83
C PHE A 3 8.02 3.80 0.37
N GLU A 4 8.39 4.61 1.35
CA GLU A 4 9.01 4.11 2.59
C GLU A 4 7.97 3.41 3.46
N LEU A 5 6.79 4.01 3.65
CA LEU A 5 5.66 3.36 4.32
C LEU A 5 5.22 2.08 3.58
N MET A 6 5.16 2.11 2.25
CA MET A 6 4.90 0.90 1.47
C MET A 6 5.94 -0.18 1.76
N THR A 7 7.24 0.17 1.78
CA THR A 7 8.32 -0.76 2.07
C THR A 7 8.20 -1.33 3.49
N TRP A 8 7.88 -0.50 4.48
CA TRP A 8 7.66 -0.94 5.85
C TRP A 8 6.48 -1.90 5.98
N SER A 9 5.39 -1.65 5.26
CA SER A 9 4.26 -2.57 5.18
C SER A 9 4.67 -3.91 4.54
N GLN A 10 5.48 -3.90 3.49
CA GLN A 10 5.98 -5.12 2.83
C GLN A 10 6.91 -5.93 3.74
N LEU A 11 7.73 -5.23 4.53
CA LEU A 11 8.56 -5.80 5.59
C LEU A 11 7.77 -6.09 6.88
N GLY A 12 6.44 -5.96 6.88
CA GLY A 12 5.62 -6.26 8.07
C GLY A 12 5.99 -5.44 9.32
N LEU A 13 6.67 -4.30 9.17
CA LEU A 13 7.06 -3.40 10.26
C LEU A 13 5.86 -2.64 10.84
N HIS A 14 4.81 -2.48 10.03
CA HIS A 14 3.49 -2.06 10.48
C HIS A 14 2.38 -2.79 9.71
N GLN A 15 1.16 -2.67 10.22
CA GLN A 15 -0.05 -3.24 9.62
C GLN A 15 -1.15 -2.20 9.39
N TYR A 16 -0.83 -0.90 9.52
CA TYR A 16 -1.78 0.17 9.23
C TYR A 16 -2.09 0.29 7.73
N PRO A 17 -3.33 0.68 7.36
CA PRO A 17 -3.69 0.95 5.97
C PRO A 17 -2.88 2.12 5.40
N ILE A 18 -2.57 2.06 4.12
CA ILE A 18 -1.97 3.15 3.36
C ILE A 18 -3.01 3.61 2.32
N GLY A 19 -3.48 4.84 2.44
CA GLY A 19 -4.49 5.43 1.55
C GLY A 19 -3.92 6.53 0.65
N ILE A 20 -4.39 6.57 -0.60
CA ILE A 20 -4.17 7.66 -1.56
C ILE A 20 -5.52 8.30 -1.87
N LEU A 21 -5.68 9.57 -1.52
CA LEU A 21 -6.79 10.39 -1.97
C LEU A 21 -6.43 10.98 -3.36
N ASN A 22 -7.01 10.42 -4.41
CA ASN A 22 -6.72 10.76 -5.80
C ASN A 22 -7.66 11.84 -6.36
N THR A 23 -7.68 13.00 -5.72
CA THR A 23 -8.53 14.12 -6.16
C THR A 23 -8.17 14.56 -7.58
N ASN A 24 -9.16 14.61 -8.47
CA ASN A 24 -9.02 15.03 -9.87
C ASN A 24 -7.91 14.28 -10.65
N GLY A 25 -7.60 13.04 -10.28
CA GLY A 25 -6.60 12.23 -10.97
C GLY A 25 -5.15 12.66 -10.74
N PHE A 26 -4.87 13.44 -9.69
CA PHE A 26 -3.52 13.94 -9.40
C PHE A 26 -2.46 12.81 -9.32
N TYR A 27 -2.83 11.65 -8.79
CA TYR A 27 -1.97 10.48 -8.62
C TYR A 27 -2.04 9.46 -9.75
N ASP A 28 -2.79 9.69 -10.84
CA ASP A 28 -2.96 8.71 -11.93
C ASP A 28 -1.62 8.22 -12.48
N SER A 29 -0.68 9.13 -12.73
CA SER A 29 0.67 8.78 -13.20
C SER A 29 1.46 7.92 -12.20
N LEU A 30 1.29 8.17 -10.90
CA LEU A 30 1.91 7.36 -9.85
C LEU A 30 1.31 5.96 -9.79
N LEU A 31 -0.02 5.86 -9.88
CA LEU A 31 -0.74 4.58 -9.92
C LEU A 31 -0.33 3.77 -11.15
N GLN A 32 -0.22 4.42 -12.31
CA GLN A 32 0.27 3.78 -13.54
C GLN A 32 1.70 3.25 -13.38
N MET A 33 2.61 4.06 -12.82
CA MET A 33 3.98 3.61 -12.55
C MET A 33 4.00 2.38 -11.64
N MET A 34 3.18 2.35 -10.58
CA MET A 34 3.09 1.18 -9.70
C MET A 34 2.53 -0.06 -10.41
N HIS A 35 1.55 0.12 -11.30
CA HIS A 35 1.05 -0.96 -12.15
C HIS A 35 2.15 -1.50 -13.06
N ASP A 36 2.96 -0.64 -13.68
CA ASP A 36 4.08 -1.04 -14.53
C ASP A 36 5.15 -1.79 -13.73
N MET A 37 5.43 -1.38 -12.49
CA MET A 37 6.34 -2.10 -11.59
C MET A 37 5.84 -3.53 -11.31
N VAL A 38 4.54 -3.73 -11.18
CA VAL A 38 3.95 -5.07 -11.03
C VAL A 38 4.07 -5.88 -12.32
N GLN A 39 3.76 -5.29 -13.47
CA GLN A 39 3.84 -5.97 -14.77
C GLN A 39 5.27 -6.43 -15.10
N ASN A 40 6.27 -5.60 -14.76
CA ASN A 40 7.67 -5.90 -15.00
C ASN A 40 8.30 -6.80 -13.90
N GLY A 41 7.52 -7.25 -12.91
CA GLY A 41 7.97 -8.18 -11.87
C GLY A 41 8.81 -7.57 -10.76
N PHE A 42 8.86 -6.23 -10.64
CA PHE A 42 9.56 -5.55 -9.55
C PHE A 42 8.78 -5.58 -8.23
N VAL A 43 7.44 -5.58 -8.31
CA VAL A 43 6.55 -5.58 -7.13
C VAL A 43 5.53 -6.71 -7.28
N LYS A 44 5.27 -7.45 -6.20
CA LYS A 44 4.20 -8.44 -6.19
C LYS A 44 2.84 -7.73 -6.18
N LYS A 45 1.90 -8.21 -7.00
CA LYS A 45 0.53 -7.67 -7.07
C LYS A 45 -0.15 -7.57 -5.69
N GLU A 46 0.07 -8.56 -4.83
CA GLU A 46 -0.47 -8.58 -3.47
C GLU A 46 -0.08 -7.35 -2.65
N HIS A 47 1.17 -6.87 -2.77
CA HIS A 47 1.64 -5.67 -2.09
C HIS A 47 1.08 -4.37 -2.68
N LEU A 48 0.73 -4.36 -3.97
CA LEU A 48 0.04 -3.20 -4.55
C LEU A 48 -1.42 -3.15 -4.11
N ASN A 49 -2.07 -4.31 -3.98
CA ASN A 49 -3.46 -4.43 -3.54
C ASN A 49 -3.70 -3.94 -2.09
N THR A 50 -2.65 -3.78 -1.27
CA THR A 50 -2.77 -3.20 0.08
C THR A 50 -2.86 -1.68 0.08
N ILE A 51 -2.58 -1.02 -1.05
CA ILE A 51 -2.72 0.43 -1.19
C ILE A 51 -4.17 0.75 -1.53
N LEU A 52 -4.83 1.49 -0.65
CA LEU A 52 -6.19 1.93 -0.82
C LEU A 52 -6.20 3.22 -1.64
N VAL A 53 -7.06 3.31 -2.64
CA VAL A 53 -7.18 4.49 -3.49
C VAL A 53 -8.65 4.86 -3.60
N ASP A 54 -8.95 6.14 -3.46
CA ASP A 54 -10.28 6.70 -3.66
C ASP A 54 -10.21 8.19 -4.01
N ASP A 55 -11.28 8.76 -4.55
CA ASP A 55 -11.36 10.18 -4.94
C ASP A 55 -12.05 11.06 -3.89
N THR A 56 -12.75 10.45 -2.92
CA THR A 56 -13.35 11.14 -1.77
C THR A 56 -12.76 10.69 -0.43
N ILE A 57 -12.84 11.57 0.57
CA ILE A 57 -12.31 11.30 1.91
C ILE A 57 -13.16 10.23 2.60
N GLU A 58 -14.48 10.31 2.45
CA GLU A 58 -15.45 9.45 3.10
C GLU A 58 -15.23 7.99 2.70
N THR A 59 -15.19 7.72 1.40
CA THR A 59 -14.97 6.36 0.88
C THR A 59 -13.56 5.83 1.18
N LEU A 60 -12.55 6.70 1.20
CA LEU A 60 -11.20 6.31 1.59
C LEU A 60 -11.13 5.92 3.07
N LEU A 61 -11.75 6.70 3.97
CA LEU A 61 -11.79 6.39 5.40
C LEU A 61 -12.54 5.10 5.67
N ASP A 62 -13.67 4.86 5.01
CA ASP A 62 -14.42 3.61 5.11
C ASP A 62 -13.55 2.40 4.69
N LYS A 63 -12.79 2.53 3.60
CA LYS A 63 -11.83 1.51 3.16
C LYS A 63 -10.72 1.27 4.20
N MET A 64 -10.23 2.33 4.83
CA MET A 64 -9.17 2.26 5.85
C MET A 64 -9.68 1.58 7.13
N GLU A 65 -10.91 1.85 7.55
CA GLU A 65 -11.51 1.22 8.74
C GLU A 65 -11.73 -0.29 8.55
N ASN A 66 -12.08 -0.71 7.33
CA ASN A 66 -12.31 -2.10 6.97
C ASN A 66 -11.05 -2.83 6.44
N TYR A 67 -9.87 -2.21 6.53
CA TYR A 67 -8.64 -2.75 5.99
C TYR A 67 -8.18 -4.01 6.73
N ILE A 68 -7.79 -5.02 5.97
CA ILE A 68 -7.18 -6.26 6.48
C ILE A 68 -5.75 -6.34 5.94
N PRO A 69 -4.72 -6.32 6.81
CA PRO A 69 -3.33 -6.37 6.38
C PRO A 69 -2.95 -7.74 5.83
N LEU A 70 -1.94 -7.77 4.95
CA LEU A 70 -1.30 -9.03 4.59
C LEU A 70 -0.66 -9.70 5.82
N PRO A 71 -0.59 -11.04 5.85
CA PRO A 71 0.12 -11.75 6.89
C PRO A 71 1.59 -11.29 6.97
N THR A 72 2.10 -11.10 8.19
CA THR A 72 3.49 -10.75 8.39
C THR A 72 4.41 -11.89 7.92
N PRO A 73 5.50 -11.57 7.19
CA PRO A 73 6.44 -12.59 6.75
C PRO A 73 7.08 -13.29 7.96
N LYS A 74 7.09 -14.63 7.96
CA LYS A 74 7.61 -15.45 9.08
C LYS A 74 9.11 -15.28 9.37
N TRP A 75 9.86 -14.64 8.47
CA TRP A 75 11.31 -14.48 8.57
C TRP A 75 11.75 -13.19 9.28
N ILE A 76 10.80 -12.34 9.69
CA ILE A 76 11.11 -11.06 10.33
C ILE A 76 11.06 -11.26 11.84
N ASN A 77 12.24 -11.39 12.43
CA ASN A 77 12.40 -11.53 13.87
C ASN A 77 12.33 -10.14 14.51
N LYS A 78 11.26 -9.86 15.27
CA LYS A 78 11.03 -8.54 15.91
C LYS A 78 12.14 -8.12 16.87
N GLU A 79 12.98 -9.06 17.32
CA GLU A 79 14.13 -8.82 18.19
C GLU A 79 15.35 -8.20 17.49
N GLN A 80 15.30 -8.03 16.16
CA GLN A 80 16.39 -7.44 15.35
C GLN A 80 16.11 -6.01 14.87
N LEU A 81 15.04 -5.37 15.36
CA LEU A 81 14.67 -3.98 15.09
C LEU A 81 15.01 -3.07 16.26
#